data_AF-F9PFU0-F1
#
_entry.id   AF-F9PFU0-F1
#
_cell.length_a   1.000
_cell.length_b   1.000
_cell.length_c   1.000
_cell.angle_alpha   90.00
_cell.angle_beta   90.00
_cell.angle_gamma   90.00
#
_symmetry.space_group_name_H-M   'P 1'
#
loop_
_entity.id
_entity.type
_entity.pdbx_description
1 polymer ?
#
loop_
_entity_poly.entity_id
_entity_poly.type
_entity_poly.pdbx_seq_one_letter_code
_entity_poly.pdbx_strand_id
1 'polypeptide(L)'
;MAEERVEPKPIDLGEYKFGFHDDVEPVLSTGKGLNEDVIRELSAAKGEPEWMLEFRLKSYETFKKCPCKLGGQTCQRLTLMT
;
A
#
# COMPACT_ATOMS: atom_id res chain seq x y z
N MET A 1 -27.35 43.51 -25.06
CA MET A 1 -25.97 43.05 -24.83
C MET A 1 -26.04 41.54 -24.71
N ALA A 2 -25.85 40.82 -25.82
CA ALA A 2 -25.89 39.37 -25.81
C ALA A 2 -24.54 38.88 -25.28
N GLU A 3 -24.55 38.23 -24.13
CA GLU A 3 -23.37 37.58 -23.57
C GLU A 3 -23.12 36.29 -24.36
N GLU A 4 -22.17 36.31 -25.29
CA GLU A 4 -21.77 35.12 -26.03
C GLU A 4 -20.90 34.23 -25.11
N ARG A 5 -21.47 33.09 -24.71
CA ARG A 5 -20.80 32.07 -23.90
C ARG A 5 -19.75 31.37 -24.77
N VAL A 6 -18.48 31.65 -24.53
CA VAL A 6 -17.37 30.95 -25.22
C VAL A 6 -17.17 29.58 -24.57
N GLU A 7 -17.36 28.52 -25.34
CA GLU A 7 -17.09 27.15 -24.88
C GLU A 7 -15.58 26.86 -24.85
N PRO A 8 -15.03 26.29 -23.75
CA PRO A 8 -13.62 25.99 -23.67
C PRO A 8 -13.29 24.80 -24.59
N LYS A 9 -12.32 25.00 -25.50
CA LYS A 9 -11.82 23.90 -26.34
C LYS A 9 -11.08 22.87 -25.48
N PRO A 10 -11.29 21.57 -25.72
CA PRO A 10 -10.58 20.53 -24.98
C PRO A 10 -9.08 20.63 -25.27
N ILE A 11 -8.30 20.72 -24.21
CA ILE A 11 -6.84 20.71 -24.27
C ILE A 11 -6.44 19.24 -24.45
N ASP A 12 -5.89 18.89 -25.62
CA ASP A 12 -5.33 17.57 -25.85
C ASP A 12 -4.01 17.45 -25.09
N LEU A 13 -4.05 16.77 -23.94
CA LEU A 13 -2.90 16.59 -23.05
C LEU A 13 -1.86 15.61 -23.60
N GLY A 14 -2.09 15.01 -24.79
CA GLY A 14 -1.21 14.00 -25.37
C GLY A 14 -1.14 12.73 -24.53
N GLU A 15 -0.70 11.63 -25.14
CA GLU A 15 -0.47 10.39 -24.38
C GLU A 15 0.72 10.59 -23.45
N TYR A 16 0.49 10.49 -22.13
CA TYR A 16 1.49 10.65 -21.08
C TYR A 16 2.62 9.62 -21.24
N LYS A 17 3.75 10.05 -21.81
CA LYS A 17 4.82 9.16 -22.29
C LYS A 17 5.69 8.49 -21.21
N PHE A 18 5.48 8.83 -19.94
CA PHE A 18 6.31 8.37 -18.82
C PHE A 18 5.48 7.63 -17.76
N GLY A 19 4.60 6.73 -18.21
CA GLY A 19 3.92 5.77 -17.33
C GLY A 19 4.92 4.73 -16.81
N PHE A 20 5.51 4.96 -15.65
CA PHE A 20 6.30 3.96 -14.95
C PHE A 20 5.37 2.82 -14.51
N HIS A 21 5.49 1.67 -15.17
CA HIS A 21 4.78 0.44 -14.84
C HIS A 21 5.80 -0.68 -14.78
N ASP A 22 6.08 -1.16 -13.58
CA ASP A 22 6.85 -2.38 -13.37
C ASP A 22 5.87 -3.54 -13.19
N ASP A 23 5.82 -4.44 -14.17
CA ASP A 23 5.06 -5.69 -14.09
C ASP A 23 5.90 -6.71 -13.30
N VAL A 24 5.82 -6.60 -11.97
CA VAL A 24 6.54 -7.49 -11.06
C VAL A 24 5.61 -8.53 -10.47
N GLU A 25 5.83 -9.80 -10.82
CA GLU A 25 5.13 -10.90 -10.18
C GLU A 25 5.65 -11.11 -8.74
N PRO A 26 4.78 -11.15 -7.73
CA PRO A 26 5.19 -11.39 -6.36
C PRO A 26 5.65 -12.85 -6.21
N VAL A 27 6.92 -13.03 -5.85
CA VAL A 27 7.55 -14.35 -5.64
C VAL A 27 6.84 -15.18 -4.55
N LEU A 28 6.21 -14.51 -3.59
CA LEU A 28 5.50 -15.14 -2.47
C LEU A 28 4.19 -14.38 -2.20
N SER A 29 3.07 -15.10 -2.25
CA SER A 29 1.76 -14.58 -1.89
C SER A 29 1.34 -15.17 -0.55
N THR A 30 1.58 -14.46 0.55
CA THR A 30 1.33 -14.96 1.92
C THR A 30 -0.13 -14.80 2.38
N GLY A 31 -1.08 -15.00 1.47
CA GLY A 31 -2.51 -14.90 1.76
C GLY A 31 -2.96 -13.47 2.12
N LYS A 32 -4.14 -13.35 2.74
CA LYS A 32 -4.72 -12.06 3.17
C LYS A 32 -4.36 -11.78 4.63
N GLY A 33 -3.72 -10.64 4.88
CA GLY A 33 -3.41 -10.15 6.23
C GLY A 33 -1.96 -10.38 6.64
N LEU A 34 -1.50 -9.59 7.63
CA LEU A 34 -0.15 -9.66 8.17
C LEU A 34 -0.16 -10.29 9.56
N ASN A 35 0.46 -11.46 9.69
CA ASN A 35 0.61 -12.23 10.92
C ASN A 35 2.10 -12.48 11.22
N GLU A 36 2.42 -12.91 12.44
CA GLU A 36 3.79 -13.24 12.83
C GLU A 36 4.33 -14.45 12.06
N ASP A 37 3.49 -15.44 11.78
CA ASP A 37 3.83 -16.60 10.96
C ASP A 37 4.21 -16.20 9.52
N VAL A 38 3.45 -15.28 8.92
CA VAL A 38 3.73 -14.70 7.60
C VAL A 38 5.11 -14.02 7.57
N ILE A 39 5.48 -13.31 8.64
CA ILE A 39 6.78 -12.64 8.75
C ILE A 39 7.92 -13.67 8.83
N ARG A 40 7.72 -14.77 9.58
CA ARG A 40 8.69 -15.86 9.70
C ARG A 40 8.86 -16.62 8.38
N GLU A 41 7.76 -16.93 7.70
CA GLU A 41 7.77 -17.56 6.38
C GLU A 41 8.49 -16.69 5.34
N LEU A 42 8.19 -15.38 5.31
CA LEU A 42 8.84 -14.45 4.40
C LEU A 42 10.35 -14.34 4.66
N SER A 43 10.75 -14.32 5.93
CA SER A 43 12.15 -14.22 6.33
C SER A 43 12.93 -15.50 6.00
N ALA A 44 12.33 -16.66 6.22
CA ALA A 44 12.88 -17.95 5.84
C ALA A 44 13.02 -18.08 4.32
N ALA A 45 12.02 -17.66 3.55
CA ALA A 45 12.05 -17.72 2.10
C ALA A 45 13.09 -16.77 1.47
N LYS A 46 13.41 -15.67 2.16
CA LYS A 46 14.47 -14.71 1.75
C LYS A 46 15.85 -15.04 2.30
N GLY A 47 15.97 -16.02 3.20
CA GLY A 47 17.24 -16.40 3.83
C GLY A 47 17.85 -15.27 4.67
N GLU A 48 17.03 -14.51 5.38
CA GLU A 48 17.50 -13.36 6.16
C GLU A 48 18.20 -13.81 7.47
N PRO A 49 19.19 -13.06 7.96
CA PRO A 49 19.83 -13.33 9.25
C PRO A 49 18.88 -13.04 10.42
N GLU A 50 19.10 -13.68 11.58
CA GLU A 50 18.20 -13.67 12.73
C GLU A 50 17.85 -12.25 13.24
N TRP A 51 18.83 -11.34 13.25
CA TRP A 51 18.63 -9.95 13.66
C TRP A 51 17.61 -9.19 12.78
N MET A 52 17.49 -9.55 11.49
CA MET A 52 16.48 -8.96 10.59
C MET A 52 15.08 -9.49 10.89
N LEU A 53 14.96 -10.78 11.21
CA LEU A 53 13.69 -11.36 11.62
C LEU A 53 13.19 -10.70 12.92
N GLU A 54 14.06 -10.57 13.92
CA GLU A 54 13.73 -9.91 15.18
C GLU A 54 13.32 -8.45 14.98
N PHE A 55 14.01 -7.73 14.10
CA PHE A 55 13.64 -6.36 13.74
C PHE A 55 12.24 -6.28 13.12
N ARG A 56 11.92 -7.15 12.15
CA ARG A 56 10.60 -7.21 11.52
C ARG A 56 9.50 -7.52 12.53
N LEU A 57 9.73 -8.48 13.44
CA LEU A 57 8.79 -8.83 14.51
C LEU A 57 8.56 -7.64 15.46
N LYS A 58 9.63 -6.93 15.84
CA LYS A 58 9.52 -5.72 16.67
C LYS A 58 8.74 -4.61 15.97
N SER A 59 8.95 -4.40 14.67
CA SER A 59 8.17 -3.45 13.88
C SER A 59 6.69 -3.82 13.81
N TYR A 60 6.37 -5.11 13.68
CA TYR A 60 4.99 -5.59 13.70
C TYR A 60 4.32 -5.35 15.06
N GLU A 61 5.03 -5.57 16.16
CA GLU A 61 4.57 -5.23 17.50
C GLU A 61 4.32 -3.72 17.66
N THR A 62 5.23 -2.88 17.17
CA THR A 62 5.06 -1.43 17.18
C THR A 62 3.88 -1.00 16.31
N PHE A 63 3.70 -1.63 15.14
CA PHE A 63 2.58 -1.37 14.24
C PHE A 63 1.24 -1.69 14.91
N LYS A 64 1.12 -2.85 15.57
CA LYS A 64 -0.07 -3.21 16.37
C LYS A 64 -0.37 -2.20 17.47
N LYS A 65 0.67 -1.66 18.11
CA LYS A 65 0.57 -0.73 19.24
C LYS A 65 0.42 0.74 18.83
N CYS A 66 0.64 1.07 17.56
CA CYS A 66 0.58 2.45 17.11
C CYS A 66 -0.89 2.84 16.84
N PRO A 67 -1.52 3.68 17.68
CA PRO A 67 -2.82 4.24 17.34
C PRO A 67 -2.62 5.20 16.17
N CYS A 68 -3.11 4.79 15.00
CA CYS A 68 -3.14 5.57 13.76
C CYS A 68 -3.52 7.03 14.05
N LYS A 69 -2.54 7.95 13.95
CA LYS A 69 -2.75 9.40 14.03
C LYS A 69 -3.04 9.88 12.60
N LEU A 70 -4.34 9.98 12.30
CA LEU A 70 -5.02 10.63 11.18
C LEU A 70 -4.26 10.90 9.86
N GLY A 71 -4.90 10.53 8.74
CA GLY A 71 -4.61 11.10 7.41
C GLY A 71 -5.00 10.27 6.20
N GLY A 72 -5.39 9.01 6.37
CA GLY A 72 -5.85 8.18 5.25
C GLY A 72 -5.73 6.69 5.55
N GLN A 73 -6.88 6.06 5.76
CA GLN A 73 -7.13 4.62 5.70
C GLN A 73 -6.45 3.74 6.77
N THR A 74 -7.22 3.64 7.86
CA THR A 74 -7.29 2.66 8.95
C THR A 74 -6.28 1.49 8.98
N CYS A 75 -5.47 1.47 10.03
CA CYS A 75 -5.05 0.21 10.65
C CYS A 75 -6.27 -0.35 11.42
N GLN A 76 -6.87 -1.45 10.94
CA GLN A 76 -7.84 -2.32 11.65
C GLN A 76 -9.33 -1.94 11.78
N ARG A 77 -9.89 -0.94 11.07
CA ARG A 77 -11.35 -0.73 11.09
C ARG A 77 -12.02 -1.06 9.77
N LEU A 78 -12.32 -2.34 9.57
CA LEU A 78 -13.44 -2.79 8.73
C LEU A 78 -14.07 -4.05 9.35
N THR A 79 -14.50 -3.93 10.60
CA THR A 79 -15.41 -4.89 11.22
C THR A 79 -16.58 -4.10 11.79
N LEU A 80 -17.78 -4.43 11.29
CA LEU A 80 -19.11 -4.04 11.77
C LEU A 80 -19.64 -2.64 11.36
N MET A 81 -20.14 -2.58 10.13
CA MET A 81 -21.41 -1.90 9.84
C MET A 81 -22.42 -2.99 9.46
N THR A 82 -23.04 -3.58 10.48
CA THR A 82 -24.40 -4.15 10.43
C THR A 82 -25.32 -3.18 11.12
#